data_AF-A0A7C2L8U9-F1
#
_entry.id   AF-A0A7C2L8U9-F1
#
_cell.length_a   1.000
_cell.length_b   1.000
_cell.length_c   1.000
_cell.angle_alpha   90.00
_cell.angle_beta   90.00
_cell.angle_gamma   90.00
#
_symmetry.space_group_name_H-M   'P 1'
#
loop_
_entity.id
_entity.type
_entity.pdbx_description
1 polymer ?
#
loop_
_entity_poly.entity_id
_entity_poly.type
_entity_poly.pdbx_seq_one_letter_code
_entity_poly.pdbx_strand_id
1 'polypeptide(L)'
;MSGKVKTSLLINKELWEEFKLKVGARAGLRALSKAMEELLEEGVAERVVAEELSKMLAAPAPLEVKPVKPKVPTDAGRAVRELRRGGEV
;
A
#
# COMPACT_ATOMS: atom_id res chain seq x y z
N MET A 1 -5.23 32.40 4.44
CA MET A 1 -6.46 31.63 4.14
C MET A 1 -6.59 31.27 2.66
N SER A 2 -5.77 31.82 1.75
CA SER A 2 -5.74 31.37 0.35
C SER A 2 -5.38 29.89 0.27
N GLY A 3 -6.23 29.09 -0.39
CA GLY A 3 -6.00 27.66 -0.63
C GLY A 3 -6.76 26.68 0.29
N LYS A 4 -7.45 27.13 1.33
CA LYS A 4 -8.26 26.24 2.20
C LYS A 4 -9.76 26.43 1.97
N VAL A 5 -10.50 25.33 1.89
CA VAL A 5 -11.97 25.30 1.78
C VAL A 5 -12.57 24.92 3.12
N LYS A 6 -13.58 25.67 3.58
CA LYS A 6 -14.36 25.29 4.77
C LYS A 6 -15.44 24.29 4.37
N THR A 7 -15.37 23.09 4.91
CA THR A 7 -16.30 22.01 4.61
C THR A 7 -17.03 21.60 5.89
N SER A 8 -18.34 21.40 5.80
CA SER A 8 -19.14 20.81 6.87
C SER A 8 -19.40 19.35 6.55
N LEU A 9 -19.07 18.44 7.47
CA LEU A 9 -19.22 17.00 7.30
C LEU A 9 -20.15 16.46 8.39
N LEU A 10 -21.06 15.55 8.02
CA LEU A 10 -21.78 14.75 9.00
C LEU A 10 -20.98 13.49 9.26
N ILE A 11 -20.58 13.29 10.53
CA ILE A 11 -19.76 12.17 10.98
C ILE A 11 -20.50 11.49 12.12
N ASN A 12 -20.33 10.16 12.25
CA ASN A 12 -20.80 9.43 13.42
C ASN A 12 -20.25 10.08 14.71
N LYS A 13 -21.13 10.29 15.68
CA LYS A 13 -20.81 11.01 16.92
C LYS A 13 -19.69 10.35 17.71
N GLU A 14 -19.76 9.04 17.90
CA GLU A 14 -18.79 8.28 18.71
C GLU A 14 -17.41 8.32 18.07
N LEU A 15 -17.35 8.11 16.74
CA LEU A 15 -16.11 8.21 15.98
C LEU A 15 -15.48 9.60 16.08
N TRP A 16 -16.30 10.66 16.01
CA TRP A 16 -15.82 12.03 16.13
C TRP A 16 -15.26 12.35 17.53
N GLU A 17 -15.93 11.88 18.58
CA GLU A 17 -15.43 12.04 19.96
C GLU A 17 -14.12 11.29 20.17
N GLU A 18 -14.03 10.04 19.71
CA GLU A 18 -12.79 9.26 19.79
C GLU A 18 -11.65 9.93 19.03
N PHE A 19 -11.92 10.42 17.83
CA PHE A 19 -10.95 11.18 17.02
C PHE A 19 -10.46 12.42 17.76
N LYS A 20 -11.38 13.22 18.33
CA LYS A 20 -11.02 14.40 19.12
C LYS A 20 -10.17 14.07 20.34
N LEU A 21 -10.44 12.96 21.02
CA LEU A 21 -9.63 12.52 22.16
C LEU A 21 -8.21 12.15 21.72
N LYS A 22 -8.07 11.33 20.67
CA LYS A 22 -6.78 10.87 20.14
C LYS A 22 -5.92 12.01 19.59
N VAL A 23 -6.52 12.92 18.82
CA VAL A 23 -5.83 14.07 18.22
C VAL A 23 -5.62 15.19 19.24
N GLY A 24 -6.64 15.50 20.02
CA GLY A 24 -6.62 16.55 21.03
C GLY A 24 -5.58 16.30 22.12
N ALA A 25 -5.37 15.04 22.52
CA ALA A 25 -4.33 14.67 23.49
C ALA A 25 -2.89 14.86 22.96
N ARG A 26 -2.68 14.78 21.64
CA ARG A 26 -1.35 14.90 21.01
C ARG A 26 -0.99 16.32 20.57
N ALA A 27 -1.95 17.12 20.13
CA ALA A 27 -1.66 18.39 19.45
C ALA A 27 -2.65 19.55 19.74
N GLY A 28 -3.66 19.33 20.61
CA GLY A 28 -4.68 20.33 20.96
C GLY A 28 -5.73 20.58 19.85
N LEU A 29 -6.82 21.29 20.21
CA LEU A 29 -8.00 21.47 19.34
C LEU A 29 -7.70 22.20 18.01
N ARG A 30 -6.66 23.05 17.96
CA ARG A 30 -6.24 23.74 16.74
C ARG A 30 -5.63 22.81 15.68
N ALA A 31 -5.29 21.58 16.06
CA ALA A 31 -4.74 20.58 15.14
C ALA A 31 -5.80 19.71 14.47
N LEU A 32 -7.10 19.80 14.83
CA LEU A 32 -8.15 18.95 14.27
C LEU A 32 -8.28 19.08 12.75
N SER A 33 -8.27 20.30 12.22
CA SER A 33 -8.33 20.51 10.77
C SER A 33 -7.09 19.98 10.05
N LYS A 34 -5.90 20.07 10.68
CA LYS A 34 -4.66 19.52 10.11
C LYS A 34 -4.69 17.99 10.11
N ALA A 35 -5.12 17.38 11.21
CA ALA A 35 -5.25 15.93 11.30
C ALA A 35 -6.30 15.38 10.31
N MET A 36 -7.39 16.12 10.07
CA MET A 36 -8.36 15.77 9.04
C MET A 36 -7.76 15.93 7.63
N GLU A 37 -6.96 16.96 7.38
CA GLU A 37 -6.24 17.18 6.12
C GLU A 37 -5.27 16.01 5.84
N GLU A 38 -4.47 15.61 6.84
CA GLU A 38 -3.56 14.46 6.75
C GLU A 38 -4.31 13.15 6.44
N LEU A 39 -5.42 12.87 7.13
CA LEU A 39 -6.24 11.69 6.87
C LEU A 39 -6.83 11.67 5.44
N LEU A 40 -7.22 12.83 4.93
CA LEU A 40 -7.74 12.94 3.56
C LEU A 40 -6.62 12.72 2.53
N GLU A 41 -5.42 13.26 2.77
CA GLU A 41 -4.25 13.04 1.91
C GLU A 41 -3.87 11.56 1.84
N GLU A 42 -3.78 10.89 3.00
CA GLU A 42 -3.49 9.45 3.09
C GLU A 42 -4.55 8.63 2.34
N GLY A 43 -5.83 8.87 2.61
CA GLY A 43 -6.92 8.12 1.97
C GLY A 43 -7.00 8.32 0.46
N VAL A 44 -6.67 9.52 -0.05
CA VAL A 44 -6.61 9.78 -1.49
C VAL A 44 -5.41 9.06 -2.12
N ALA A 45 -4.24 9.09 -1.48
CA ALA A 45 -3.06 8.41 -1.97
C ALA A 45 -3.27 6.89 -2.08
N GLU A 46 -3.84 6.26 -1.05
CA GLU A 46 -4.19 4.84 -1.06
C GLU A 46 -5.13 4.48 -2.21
N ARG A 47 -6.14 5.31 -2.44
CA ARG A 47 -7.12 5.08 -3.51
C ARG A 47 -6.48 5.15 -4.90
N VAL A 48 -5.61 6.14 -5.14
CA VAL A 48 -4.88 6.27 -6.42
C VAL A 48 -4.01 5.03 -6.67
N VAL A 49 -3.28 4.56 -5.66
CA VAL A 49 -2.45 3.34 -5.78
C VAL A 49 -3.31 2.12 -6.05
N ALA A 50 -4.41 1.94 -5.31
CA ALA A 50 -5.32 0.81 -5.50
C ALA A 50 -5.95 0.79 -6.90
N GLU A 51 -6.35 1.94 -7.42
CA GLU A 51 -6.89 2.09 -8.77
C GLU A 51 -5.84 1.72 -9.83
N GLU A 52 -4.59 2.16 -9.68
CA GLU A 52 -3.53 1.86 -10.64
C GLU A 52 -3.13 0.37 -10.63
N LEU A 53 -2.97 -0.22 -9.45
CA LEU A 53 -2.74 -1.66 -9.30
C LEU A 53 -3.87 -2.48 -9.92
N SER A 54 -5.13 -2.04 -9.76
CA SER A 54 -6.29 -2.69 -10.36
C SER A 54 -6.23 -2.67 -11.88
N LYS A 55 -5.79 -1.56 -12.49
CA LYS A 55 -5.58 -1.47 -13.95
C LYS A 55 -4.46 -2.39 -14.43
N MET A 56 -3.36 -2.49 -13.68
CA MET A 56 -2.26 -3.41 -13.99
C MET A 56 -2.70 -4.88 -13.97
N LEU A 57 -3.56 -5.25 -13.01
CA LEU A 57 -4.14 -6.60 -12.94
C LEU A 57 -5.19 -6.87 -14.03
N ALA A 58 -5.88 -5.82 -14.50
CA ALA A 58 -6.82 -5.92 -15.62
C ALA A 58 -6.12 -6.04 -16.98
N ALA A 59 -4.82 -5.70 -17.07
CA ALA A 59 -4.03 -6.00 -18.25
C ALA A 59 -3.82 -7.53 -18.35
N PRO A 60 -4.05 -8.15 -19.51
CA PRO A 60 -3.81 -9.58 -19.68
C PRO A 60 -2.33 -9.86 -19.40
N ALA A 61 -2.05 -10.68 -18.39
CA ALA A 61 -0.70 -11.17 -18.17
C ALA A 61 -0.21 -11.84 -19.46
N PRO A 62 1.00 -11.53 -19.96
CA PRO A 62 1.58 -12.31 -21.06
C PRO A 62 1.95 -13.68 -20.49
N LEU A 63 1.00 -14.61 -20.49
CA LEU A 63 1.18 -15.98 -20.03
C LEU A 63 1.40 -16.94 -21.20
N GLU A 64 2.08 -16.49 -22.25
CA GLU A 64 2.82 -17.41 -23.11
C GLU A 64 4.28 -17.44 -22.65
N VAL A 65 4.51 -18.07 -21.48
CA VAL A 65 5.87 -18.39 -21.03
C VAL A 65 6.39 -19.48 -21.96
N LYS A 66 7.08 -19.08 -23.03
CA LYS A 66 7.73 -20.02 -23.94
C LYS A 66 8.96 -20.58 -23.25
N PRO A 67 9.02 -21.88 -22.96
CA PRO A 67 10.22 -22.49 -22.41
C PRO A 67 11.35 -22.33 -23.44
N VAL A 68 12.33 -21.49 -23.12
CA VAL A 68 13.55 -21.35 -23.91
C VAL A 68 14.51 -22.42 -23.44
N LYS A 69 14.85 -23.36 -24.35
CA LYS A 69 15.86 -24.37 -24.05
C LYS A 69 17.19 -23.67 -23.76
N PRO A 70 17.83 -23.95 -22.61
CA PRO A 70 19.14 -23.39 -22.29
C PRO A 70 20.15 -23.70 -23.40
N LYS A 71 20.92 -22.68 -23.81
CA LYS A 71 21.97 -22.84 -24.84
C LYS A 71 23.12 -23.74 -24.40
N VAL A 72 23.25 -23.95 -23.10
CA VAL A 72 24.27 -24.79 -22.48
C VAL A 72 23.60 -25.88 -21.65
N PRO A 73 24.24 -27.05 -21.49
CA PRO A 73 23.74 -28.08 -20.59
C PRO A 73 23.63 -27.53 -19.17
N THR A 74 22.41 -27.35 -18.68
CA THR A 74 22.13 -26.94 -17.31
C THR A 74 21.40 -28.06 -16.58
N ASP A 75 21.93 -28.51 -15.45
CA ASP A 75 21.27 -29.45 -14.54
C ASP A 75 20.87 -28.73 -13.25
N ALA A 76 19.64 -28.22 -13.23
CA ALA A 76 19.08 -27.57 -12.04
C ALA A 76 18.96 -28.57 -10.86
N GLY A 77 18.78 -29.86 -11.13
CA GLY A 77 18.69 -30.89 -10.10
C GLY A 77 20.02 -31.11 -9.37
N ARG A 78 21.15 -30.96 -10.06
CA ARG A 78 22.48 -30.94 -9.42
C ARG A 78 22.62 -29.73 -8.50
N ALA A 79 22.32 -28.53 -9.00
CA ALA A 79 22.44 -27.30 -8.22
C ALA A 79 21.55 -27.30 -6.96
N VAL A 80 20.30 -27.76 -7.07
CA VAL A 80 19.38 -27.86 -5.92
C VAL A 80 19.86 -28.90 -4.90
N ARG A 81 20.45 -30.02 -5.35
CA ARG A 81 21.01 -31.05 -4.46
C ARG A 81 22.26 -30.55 -3.71
N GLU A 82 23.12 -29.81 -4.40
CA GLU A 82 24.31 -29.20 -3.78
C GLU A 82 23.90 -28.15 -2.73
N LEU A 83 22.92 -27.29 -3.03
CA LEU A 83 22.37 -26.33 -2.05
C LEU A 83 21.73 -27.03 -0.83
N ARG A 84 21.00 -28.13 -1.06
CA ARG A 84 20.36 -28.89 0.02
C ARG A 84 21.37 -29.57 0.95
N ARG A 85 22.50 -30.04 0.40
CA ARG A 85 23.60 -30.64 1.19
C ARG A 85 24.47 -29.58 1.87
N GLY A 86 24.60 -28.40 1.27
CA GLY A 86 25.33 -27.27 1.85
C GLY A 86 24.66 -26.63 3.08
N GLY A 87 23.45 -27.07 3.46
CA GLY A 87 22.77 -26.67 4.70
C GLY A 87 23.05 -27.59 5.91
N GLU A 88 23.93 -28.58 5.78
CA GLU A 88 24.39 -29.45 6.87
C GLU A 88 25.89 -29.24 7.14
N VAL A 89 26.29 -28.04 7.61
CA VAL A 89 27.44 -27.79 8.49
C VAL A 89 27.14 -26.59 9.37
#